data_AF-A0A2E6D9A9-F1
#
_entry.id   AF-A0A2E6D9A9-F1
#
_cell.length_a   1.000
_cell.length_b   1.000
_cell.length_c   1.000
_cell.angle_alpha   90.00
_cell.angle_beta   90.00
_cell.angle_gamma   90.00
#
_symmetry.space_group_name_H-M   'P 1'
#
loop_
_entity.id
_entity.type
_entity.pdbx_description
1 polymer ?
#
loop_
_entity_poly.entity_id
_entity_poly.type
_entity_poly.pdbx_seq_one_letter_code
_entity_poly.pdbx_strand_id
1 'polypeptide(L)'
;MSRPQQALGPIAILLALISSCGATRLAQRAEARYTPEQVPAVLELARAAIAEQTDLELTLEQVRSARSTAGLSPDLRQEVQNVLEATTRAVIAHSQDADLLEAIMGVDVPRQLAVEAGLRSAQLLFLERERMEAYRLIKRMDSKFPQHHERGAAGGLLGEIGFDLAEDGGSYGLIFKYRNLAAEVLEYLVMNYPSHPGGDLTLWTLGTLYQEQRKLDIAIEKHQDLLLWFPTSPRAPMAQARIPHLRLMIHSDPEYDRATLIQAQGELRNWLDEYGNHESISAVRKDLVDATRRLAANDLVLANFYATLESAEGVRLHARRALAEAREGGDPDQVKEADELLREWAKRAGNVDGTDS
;
A
#
# COMPACT_ATOMS: atom_id res chain seq x y z
N MET A 1 59.74 -43.86 -45.62
CA MET A 1 60.31 -42.93 -44.61
C MET A 1 59.52 -41.65 -44.66
N SER A 2 58.92 -41.32 -43.53
CA SER A 2 57.74 -40.47 -43.35
C SER A 2 58.08 -38.98 -43.42
N ARG A 3 57.27 -38.21 -44.16
CA ARG A 3 57.18 -36.74 -44.01
C ARG A 3 55.87 -36.40 -43.30
N PRO A 4 55.87 -35.55 -42.26
CA PRO A 4 54.66 -35.24 -41.51
C PRO A 4 53.81 -34.20 -42.25
N GLN A 5 52.49 -34.43 -42.23
CA GLN A 5 51.46 -33.46 -42.59
C GLN A 5 51.42 -32.35 -41.53
N GLN A 6 51.49 -31.10 -41.99
CA GLN A 6 51.20 -29.92 -41.19
C GLN A 6 49.68 -29.74 -41.11
N ALA A 7 49.10 -29.87 -39.92
CA ALA A 7 47.73 -29.49 -39.65
C ALA A 7 47.68 -28.02 -39.22
N LEU A 8 47.02 -27.20 -40.03
CA LEU A 8 46.59 -25.85 -39.69
C LEU A 8 45.51 -25.95 -38.61
N GLY A 9 45.78 -25.42 -37.42
CA GLY A 9 44.79 -25.31 -36.34
C GLY A 9 43.76 -24.19 -36.61
N PRO A 10 42.50 -24.35 -36.16
CA PRO A 10 41.50 -23.31 -36.33
C PRO A 10 41.71 -22.20 -35.30
N ILE A 11 41.85 -20.97 -35.79
CA ILE A 11 41.79 -19.75 -34.99
C ILE A 11 40.34 -19.60 -34.52
N ALA A 12 40.09 -19.90 -33.25
CA ALA A 12 38.84 -19.57 -32.59
C ALA A 12 38.79 -18.05 -32.35
N ILE A 13 37.94 -17.37 -33.09
CA ILE A 13 37.56 -15.98 -32.86
C ILE A 13 36.73 -15.95 -31.57
N LEU A 14 37.36 -15.52 -30.48
CA LEU A 14 36.69 -15.18 -29.23
C LEU A 14 36.12 -13.76 -29.39
N LEU A 15 34.87 -13.68 -29.84
CA LEU A 15 34.04 -12.48 -29.73
C LEU A 15 33.66 -12.32 -28.25
N ALA A 16 34.36 -11.43 -27.55
CA ALA A 16 34.01 -11.01 -26.21
C ALA A 16 32.74 -10.14 -26.26
N LEU A 17 31.63 -10.70 -25.83
CA LEU A 17 30.44 -9.97 -25.38
C LEU A 17 30.80 -9.25 -24.07
N ILE A 18 31.27 -8.01 -24.15
CA ILE A 18 31.35 -7.12 -22.98
C ILE A 18 30.03 -6.35 -22.92
N SER A 19 28.99 -7.04 -22.44
CA SER A 19 27.75 -6.37 -22.05
C SER A 19 27.97 -5.74 -20.67
N SER A 20 27.77 -4.42 -20.62
CA SER A 20 27.53 -3.54 -19.47
C SER A 20 27.73 -4.14 -18.06
N CYS A 21 28.81 -3.70 -17.40
CA CYS A 21 29.03 -3.88 -15.96
C CYS A 21 29.40 -2.51 -15.34
N GLY A 22 28.67 -1.46 -15.71
CA GLY A 22 28.90 -0.08 -15.24
C GLY A 22 28.59 0.09 -13.75
N ALA A 23 27.40 -0.36 -13.33
CA ALA A 23 26.95 -0.32 -11.94
C ALA A 23 27.90 -1.05 -10.96
N THR A 24 28.50 -2.16 -11.41
CA THR A 24 29.47 -2.93 -10.60
C THR A 24 30.78 -2.17 -10.38
N ARG A 25 31.21 -1.31 -11.32
CA ARG A 25 32.42 -0.49 -11.16
C ARG A 25 32.20 0.70 -10.24
N LEU A 26 31.05 1.35 -10.33
CA LEU A 26 30.76 2.50 -9.47
C LEU A 26 30.58 2.09 -8.00
N ALA A 27 30.01 0.91 -7.74
CA ALA A 27 29.89 0.33 -6.41
C ALA A 27 31.24 -0.05 -5.77
N GLN A 28 32.30 -0.24 -6.56
CA GLN A 28 33.65 -0.47 -6.03
C GLN A 28 34.26 0.82 -5.48
N ARG A 29 35.13 0.68 -4.48
CA ARG A 29 35.88 1.81 -3.93
C ARG A 29 36.78 2.37 -5.03
N ALA A 30 36.66 3.65 -5.34
CA ALA A 30 37.49 4.29 -6.34
C ALA A 30 38.96 4.25 -5.91
N GLU A 31 39.77 3.46 -6.62
CA GLU A 31 41.21 3.43 -6.44
C GLU A 31 41.85 4.67 -7.08
N ALA A 32 42.91 5.20 -6.46
CA ALA A 32 43.66 6.32 -7.02
C ALA A 32 44.41 5.85 -8.28
N ARG A 33 44.02 6.37 -9.45
CA ARG A 33 44.66 6.05 -10.74
C ARG A 33 45.53 7.19 -11.28
N TYR A 34 45.54 8.33 -10.60
CA TYR A 34 46.19 9.56 -11.08
C TYR A 34 47.23 10.08 -10.08
N THR A 35 48.30 10.68 -10.61
CA THR A 35 49.22 11.52 -9.82
C THR A 35 48.62 12.92 -9.62
N PRO A 36 49.04 13.69 -8.60
CA PRO A 36 48.57 15.06 -8.38
C PRO A 36 48.68 15.97 -9.62
N GLU A 37 49.70 15.77 -10.44
CA GLU A 37 49.97 16.55 -11.65
C GLU A 37 49.00 16.22 -12.79
N GLN A 38 48.41 15.03 -12.78
CA GLN A 38 47.45 14.58 -13.79
C GLN A 38 46.02 15.03 -13.51
N VAL A 39 45.69 15.30 -12.23
CA VAL A 39 44.33 15.64 -11.80
C VAL A 39 43.75 16.86 -12.53
N PRO A 40 44.47 18.00 -12.71
CA PRO A 40 43.93 19.15 -13.43
C PRO A 40 43.45 18.82 -14.85
N ALA A 41 44.19 17.97 -15.57
CA ALA A 41 43.79 17.55 -16.92
C ALA A 41 42.51 16.69 -16.91
N VAL A 42 42.35 15.83 -15.89
CA VAL A 42 41.11 15.05 -15.71
C VAL A 42 39.93 15.98 -15.44
N LEU A 43 40.11 17.03 -14.64
CA LEU A 43 39.05 17.99 -14.34
C LEU A 43 38.62 18.78 -15.58
N GLU A 44 39.55 19.20 -16.43
CA GLU A 44 39.23 19.89 -17.69
C GLU A 44 38.45 18.99 -18.66
N LEU A 45 38.87 17.73 -18.80
CA LEU A 45 38.12 16.75 -19.59
C LEU A 45 36.72 16.52 -19.03
N ALA A 46 36.58 16.46 -17.70
CA ALA A 46 35.28 16.30 -17.05
C ALA A 46 34.37 17.51 -17.28
N ARG A 47 34.91 18.74 -17.26
CA ARG A 47 34.15 19.95 -17.57
C ARG A 47 33.65 19.94 -19.02
N ALA A 48 34.50 19.52 -19.96
CA ALA A 48 34.11 19.36 -21.36
C ALA A 48 33.00 18.32 -21.54
N ALA A 49 33.15 17.14 -20.92
CA ALA A 49 32.15 16.08 -20.94
C ALA A 49 30.80 16.52 -20.33
N ILE A 50 30.80 17.29 -19.23
CA ILE A 50 29.58 17.88 -18.66
C ILE A 50 28.92 18.84 -19.66
N ALA A 51 29.69 19.72 -20.29
CA ALA A 51 29.17 20.72 -21.22
C ALA A 51 28.58 20.08 -22.49
N GLU A 52 29.21 19.02 -22.98
CA GLU A 52 28.80 18.29 -24.18
C GLU A 52 27.78 17.18 -23.87
N GLN A 53 27.57 16.85 -22.59
CA GLN A 53 26.72 15.74 -22.12
C GLN A 53 27.17 14.37 -22.67
N THR A 54 28.47 14.18 -22.83
CA THR A 54 29.08 12.98 -23.40
C THR A 54 29.79 12.17 -22.31
N ASP A 55 29.72 10.84 -22.40
CA ASP A 55 30.46 9.90 -21.53
C ASP A 55 30.40 10.22 -20.02
N LEU A 56 29.24 10.68 -19.53
CA LEU A 56 29.08 11.20 -18.16
C LEU A 56 29.37 10.15 -17.08
N GLU A 57 29.02 8.88 -17.32
CA GLU A 57 29.32 7.78 -16.39
C GLU A 57 30.83 7.55 -16.23
N LEU A 58 31.54 7.42 -17.35
CA LEU A 58 32.99 7.27 -17.36
C LEU A 58 33.66 8.48 -16.70
N THR A 59 33.16 9.68 -17.02
CA THR A 59 33.62 10.93 -16.41
C THR A 59 33.44 10.92 -14.90
N LEU A 60 32.31 10.44 -14.38
CA LEU A 60 32.07 10.32 -12.95
C LEU A 60 33.07 9.35 -12.29
N GLU A 61 33.35 8.20 -12.92
CA GLU A 61 34.37 7.26 -12.43
C GLU A 61 35.76 7.92 -12.36
N GLN A 62 36.15 8.65 -13.41
CA GLN A 62 37.44 9.34 -13.49
C GLN A 62 37.57 10.42 -12.41
N VAL A 63 36.56 11.26 -12.23
CA VAL A 63 36.58 12.32 -11.20
C VAL A 63 36.59 11.72 -9.79
N ARG A 64 35.87 10.61 -9.55
CA ARG A 64 35.94 9.87 -8.27
C ARG A 64 37.35 9.31 -8.02
N SER A 65 38.00 8.76 -9.04
CA SER A 65 39.37 8.27 -8.92
C SER A 65 40.37 9.40 -8.66
N ALA A 66 40.18 10.57 -9.30
CA ALA A 66 40.97 11.77 -9.04
C ALA A 66 40.79 12.28 -7.60
N ARG A 67 39.58 12.20 -7.03
CA ARG A 67 39.34 12.54 -5.61
C ARG A 67 40.09 11.62 -4.64
N SER A 68 40.27 10.36 -5.01
CA SER A 68 41.03 9.39 -4.20
C SER A 68 42.55 9.59 -4.27
N THR A 69 43.06 10.48 -5.14
CA THR A 69 44.51 10.74 -5.28
C THR A 69 45.08 11.37 -4.00
N ALA A 70 46.14 10.76 -3.47
CA ALA A 70 46.87 11.28 -2.32
C ALA A 70 47.76 12.48 -2.71
N GLY A 71 48.01 13.38 -1.75
CA GLY A 71 48.94 14.50 -1.94
C GLY A 71 48.37 15.74 -2.64
N LEU A 72 47.05 15.81 -2.85
CA LEU A 72 46.40 16.99 -3.44
C LEU A 72 46.43 18.20 -2.50
N SER A 73 46.76 19.37 -3.05
CA SER A 73 46.67 20.64 -2.34
C SER A 73 45.22 20.93 -1.88
N PRO A 74 45.01 21.75 -0.85
CA PRO A 74 43.66 22.12 -0.41
C PRO A 74 42.79 22.69 -1.54
N ASP A 75 43.36 23.57 -2.36
CA ASP A 75 42.64 24.21 -3.47
C ASP A 75 42.24 23.19 -4.54
N LEU A 76 43.15 22.29 -4.91
CA LEU A 76 42.87 21.25 -5.91
C LEU A 76 41.85 20.24 -5.39
N ARG A 77 41.87 19.90 -4.09
CA ARG A 77 40.83 19.06 -3.47
C ARG A 77 39.44 19.70 -3.56
N GLN A 78 39.36 21.00 -3.29
CA GLN A 78 38.10 21.73 -3.42
C GLN A 78 37.62 21.75 -4.89
N GLU A 79 38.54 21.93 -5.84
CA GLU A 79 38.20 21.90 -7.25
C GLU A 79 37.67 20.53 -7.71
N VAL A 80 38.36 19.45 -7.32
CA VAL A 80 37.91 18.07 -7.58
C VAL A 80 36.52 17.84 -6.99
N GLN A 81 36.25 18.32 -5.77
CA GLN A 81 34.94 18.20 -5.14
C GLN A 81 33.86 18.95 -5.94
N ASN A 82 34.14 20.17 -6.39
CA ASN A 82 33.19 20.96 -7.18
C ASN A 82 32.86 20.27 -8.51
N VAL A 83 33.88 19.72 -9.19
CA VAL A 83 33.68 18.99 -10.45
C VAL A 83 32.94 17.69 -10.21
N LEU A 84 33.24 16.95 -9.13
CA LEU A 84 32.53 15.72 -8.76
C LEU A 84 31.03 15.99 -8.59
N GLU A 85 30.66 17.05 -7.88
CA GLU A 85 29.26 17.43 -7.69
C GLU A 85 28.59 17.81 -9.01
N ALA A 86 29.27 18.58 -9.86
CA ALA A 86 28.76 18.97 -11.17
C ALA A 86 28.55 17.75 -12.10
N THR A 87 29.53 16.84 -12.16
CA THR A 87 29.42 15.59 -12.94
C THR A 87 28.29 14.73 -12.39
N THR A 88 28.18 14.58 -11.07
CA THR A 88 27.11 13.78 -10.44
C THR A 88 25.73 14.34 -10.81
N ARG A 89 25.53 15.66 -10.74
CA ARG A 89 24.27 16.29 -11.19
C ARG A 89 24.00 16.05 -12.67
N ALA A 90 25.03 16.14 -13.51
CA ALA A 90 24.88 15.87 -14.94
C ALA A 90 24.44 14.41 -15.19
N VAL A 91 25.04 13.45 -14.48
CA VAL A 91 24.63 12.03 -14.56
C VAL A 91 23.19 11.84 -14.10
N ILE A 92 22.78 12.42 -12.96
CA ILE A 92 21.40 12.33 -12.45
C ILE A 92 20.39 12.87 -13.47
N ALA A 93 20.71 14.00 -14.10
CA ALA A 93 19.80 14.64 -15.04
C ALA A 93 19.63 13.89 -16.36
N HIS A 94 20.68 13.20 -16.87
CA HIS A 94 20.69 12.68 -18.24
C HIS A 94 20.74 11.15 -18.33
N SER A 95 21.18 10.45 -17.28
CA SER A 95 21.25 8.99 -17.29
C SER A 95 19.86 8.36 -17.42
N GLN A 96 19.78 7.30 -18.21
CA GLN A 96 18.65 6.38 -18.27
C GLN A 96 18.98 5.02 -17.64
N ASP A 97 20.17 4.88 -17.05
CA ASP A 97 20.60 3.68 -16.36
C ASP A 97 20.20 3.78 -14.87
N ALA A 98 19.19 3.01 -14.49
CA ALA A 98 18.67 2.99 -13.12
C ALA A 98 19.67 2.39 -12.13
N ASP A 99 20.41 1.36 -12.52
CA ASP A 99 21.41 0.69 -11.67
C ASP A 99 22.59 1.62 -11.36
N LEU A 100 23.04 2.37 -12.38
CA LEU A 100 24.05 3.41 -12.23
C LEU A 100 23.62 4.47 -11.21
N LEU A 101 22.38 4.96 -11.31
CA LEU A 101 21.84 5.97 -10.41
C LEU A 101 21.63 5.43 -8.99
N GLU A 102 21.20 4.17 -8.84
CA GLU A 102 21.17 3.53 -7.52
C GLU A 102 22.58 3.42 -6.93
N ALA A 103 23.59 3.05 -7.72
CA ALA A 103 24.97 2.94 -7.26
C ALA A 103 25.50 4.27 -6.70
N ILE A 104 25.07 5.42 -7.24
CA ILE A 104 25.43 6.76 -6.73
C ILE A 104 24.98 6.95 -5.27
N MET A 105 23.87 6.35 -4.84
CA MET A 105 23.47 6.40 -3.43
C MET A 105 24.52 5.77 -2.51
N GLY A 106 25.27 4.79 -3.01
CA GLY A 106 26.24 3.98 -2.26
C GLY A 106 27.64 4.60 -2.15
N VAL A 107 27.95 5.63 -2.93
CA VAL A 107 29.30 6.20 -3.01
C VAL A 107 29.43 7.49 -2.17
N ASP A 108 30.67 7.92 -1.99
CA ASP A 108 30.99 9.16 -1.30
C ASP A 108 30.66 10.38 -2.19
N VAL A 109 29.40 10.81 -2.14
CA VAL A 109 28.88 12.06 -2.72
C VAL A 109 28.05 12.80 -1.68
N PRO A 110 27.80 14.12 -1.82
CA PRO A 110 26.92 14.84 -0.91
C PRO A 110 25.56 14.15 -0.77
N ARG A 111 25.05 14.10 0.46
CA ARG A 111 23.78 13.44 0.80
C ARG A 111 22.63 13.88 -0.10
N GLN A 112 22.60 15.15 -0.49
CA GLN A 112 21.57 15.69 -1.39
C GLN A 112 21.57 14.94 -2.73
N LEU A 113 22.72 14.87 -3.38
CA LEU A 113 22.88 14.21 -4.68
C LEU A 113 22.64 12.70 -4.61
N ALA A 114 23.03 12.06 -3.51
CA ALA A 114 22.72 10.64 -3.29
C ALA A 114 21.21 10.38 -3.29
N VAL A 115 20.43 11.23 -2.60
CA VAL A 115 18.97 11.13 -2.56
C VAL A 115 18.35 11.41 -3.92
N GLU A 116 18.79 12.48 -4.60
CA GLU A 116 18.30 12.83 -5.94
C GLU A 116 18.54 11.68 -6.95
N ALA A 117 19.72 11.05 -6.90
CA ALA A 117 20.04 9.89 -7.74
C ALA A 117 19.14 8.67 -7.41
N GLY A 118 18.94 8.39 -6.13
CA GLY A 118 18.08 7.29 -5.68
C GLY A 118 16.63 7.45 -6.11
N LEU A 119 16.08 8.67 -5.97
CA LEU A 119 14.73 8.98 -6.43
C LEU A 119 14.63 8.88 -7.95
N ARG A 120 15.61 9.40 -8.70
CA ARG A 120 15.63 9.31 -10.16
C ARG A 120 15.71 7.86 -10.65
N SER A 121 16.53 7.03 -10.01
CA SER A 121 16.60 5.59 -10.28
C SER A 121 15.24 4.92 -10.05
N ALA A 122 14.57 5.20 -8.92
CA ALA A 122 13.23 4.66 -8.65
C ALA A 122 12.19 5.09 -9.70
N GLN A 123 12.27 6.33 -10.20
CA GLN A 123 11.40 6.80 -11.29
C GLN A 123 11.64 6.01 -12.59
N LEU A 124 12.89 5.74 -12.95
CA LEU A 124 13.22 4.94 -14.14
C LEU A 124 12.72 3.49 -14.01
N LEU A 125 12.97 2.84 -12.87
CA LEU A 125 12.44 1.51 -12.58
C LEU A 125 10.90 1.46 -12.71
N PHE A 126 10.21 2.49 -12.24
CA PHE A 126 8.76 2.57 -12.38
C PHE A 126 8.32 2.71 -13.85
N LEU A 127 9.01 3.53 -14.65
CA LEU A 127 8.77 3.67 -16.10
C LEU A 127 8.99 2.34 -16.84
N GLU A 128 9.94 1.52 -16.39
CA GLU A 128 10.24 0.18 -16.91
C GLU A 128 9.25 -0.89 -16.40
N ARG A 129 8.22 -0.50 -15.65
CA ARG A 129 7.21 -1.36 -15.02
C ARG A 129 7.73 -2.24 -13.88
N GLU A 130 8.92 -1.96 -13.38
CA GLU A 130 9.54 -2.62 -12.22
C GLU A 130 9.07 -2.01 -10.88
N ARG A 131 7.75 -1.97 -10.72
CA ARG A 131 7.02 -1.30 -9.62
C ARG A 131 7.53 -1.63 -8.22
N MET A 132 7.76 -2.92 -7.96
CA MET A 132 8.24 -3.35 -6.65
C MET A 132 9.72 -3.07 -6.43
N GLU A 133 10.52 -2.96 -7.49
CA GLU A 133 11.93 -2.60 -7.37
C GLU A 133 12.05 -1.11 -7.03
N ALA A 134 11.30 -0.27 -7.75
CA ALA A 134 11.15 1.15 -7.45
C ALA A 134 10.73 1.39 -5.99
N TYR A 135 9.67 0.71 -5.52
CA TYR A 135 9.23 0.82 -4.11
C TYR A 135 10.32 0.39 -3.11
N ARG A 136 10.98 -0.75 -3.34
CA ARG A 136 12.04 -1.22 -2.44
C ARG A 136 13.23 -0.26 -2.42
N LEU A 137 13.57 0.36 -3.55
CA LEU A 137 14.61 1.36 -3.63
C LEU A 137 14.26 2.60 -2.81
N ILE A 138 13.02 3.11 -2.92
CA ILE A 138 12.54 4.23 -2.09
C ILE A 138 12.65 3.87 -0.60
N LYS A 139 12.23 2.67 -0.20
CA LYS A 139 12.34 2.20 1.19
C LYS A 139 13.79 2.11 1.68
N ARG A 140 14.73 1.67 0.83
CA ARG A 140 16.18 1.69 1.12
C ARG A 140 16.68 3.13 1.27
N MET A 141 16.26 4.03 0.39
CA MET A 141 16.60 5.45 0.42
C MET A 141 16.11 6.12 1.70
N ASP A 142 14.85 5.92 2.07
CA ASP A 142 14.25 6.39 3.33
C ASP A 142 15.01 5.86 4.54
N SER A 143 15.33 4.57 4.55
CA SER A 143 16.08 3.95 5.65
C SER A 143 17.48 4.55 5.80
N LYS A 144 18.14 4.84 4.67
CA LYS A 144 19.49 5.44 4.64
C LYS A 144 19.48 6.92 4.96
N PHE A 145 18.42 7.65 4.58
CA PHE A 145 18.31 9.09 4.70
C PHE A 145 16.95 9.58 5.26
N PRO A 146 16.51 9.19 6.48
CA PRO A 146 15.10 9.31 6.93
C PRO A 146 14.42 10.69 6.85
N GLN A 147 15.20 11.77 6.86
CA GLN A 147 14.72 13.15 6.76
C GLN A 147 15.34 13.85 5.54
N HIS A 148 15.33 13.19 4.39
CA HIS A 148 15.84 13.80 3.16
C HIS A 148 14.88 14.86 2.61
N HIS A 149 15.41 15.75 1.78
CA HIS A 149 14.65 16.86 1.20
C HIS A 149 13.58 16.39 0.20
N GLU A 150 13.82 15.29 -0.52
CA GLU A 150 12.88 14.71 -1.50
C GLU A 150 11.70 13.91 -0.92
N ARG A 151 11.36 14.06 0.36
CA ARG A 151 10.29 13.28 0.99
C ARG A 151 8.92 13.51 0.32
N GLY A 152 8.64 14.73 -0.14
CA GLY A 152 7.42 15.02 -0.89
C GLY A 152 7.34 14.21 -2.19
N ALA A 153 8.41 14.23 -2.99
CA ALA A 153 8.46 13.52 -4.27
C ALA A 153 8.50 11.99 -4.11
N ALA A 154 9.24 11.48 -3.12
CA ALA A 154 9.25 10.06 -2.78
C ALA A 154 7.87 9.56 -2.37
N GLY A 155 7.15 10.31 -1.52
CA GLY A 155 5.76 10.02 -1.14
C GLY A 155 4.82 10.02 -2.36
N GLY A 156 4.96 11.00 -3.26
CA GLY A 156 4.19 11.05 -4.51
C GLY A 156 4.40 9.81 -5.38
N LEU A 157 5.66 9.41 -5.60
CA LEU A 157 6.00 8.23 -6.39
C LEU A 157 5.51 6.92 -5.73
N LEU A 158 5.57 6.80 -4.40
CA LEU A 158 4.97 5.66 -3.69
C LEU A 158 3.46 5.58 -3.91
N GLY A 159 2.77 6.74 -3.93
CA GLY A 159 1.36 6.82 -4.29
C GLY A 159 1.10 6.32 -5.70
N GLU A 160 1.85 6.82 -6.69
CA GLU A 160 1.74 6.39 -8.10
C GLU A 160 1.96 4.88 -8.25
N ILE A 161 3.02 4.34 -7.66
CA ILE A 161 3.31 2.89 -7.69
C ILE A 161 2.16 2.10 -7.06
N GLY A 162 1.71 2.52 -5.88
CA GLY A 162 0.66 1.81 -5.15
C GLY A 162 -0.69 1.83 -5.87
N PHE A 163 -1.07 2.94 -6.48
CA PHE A 163 -2.32 3.05 -7.24
C PHE A 163 -2.24 2.35 -8.60
N ASP A 164 -1.11 2.43 -9.33
CA ASP A 164 -0.93 1.64 -10.57
C ASP A 164 -1.02 0.13 -10.27
N LEU A 165 -0.39 -0.35 -9.19
CA LEU A 165 -0.54 -1.73 -8.76
C LEU A 165 -2.00 -2.06 -8.42
N ALA A 166 -2.69 -1.17 -7.70
CA ALA A 166 -4.08 -1.42 -7.31
C ALA A 166 -4.96 -1.59 -8.56
N GLU A 167 -4.83 -0.73 -9.56
CA GLU A 167 -5.64 -0.78 -10.78
C GLU A 167 -5.27 -1.95 -11.72
N ASP A 168 -4.11 -2.58 -11.53
CA ASP A 168 -3.63 -3.69 -12.35
C ASP A 168 -4.34 -5.04 -12.03
N GLY A 169 -5.36 -5.35 -12.84
CA GLY A 169 -6.06 -6.64 -12.83
C GLY A 169 -5.26 -7.82 -13.41
N GLY A 170 -4.05 -7.56 -13.92
CA GLY A 170 -3.12 -8.53 -14.46
C GLY A 170 -2.57 -9.50 -13.41
N SER A 171 -1.65 -10.35 -13.85
CA SER A 171 -1.05 -11.38 -12.99
C SER A 171 0.43 -11.52 -13.28
N TYR A 172 1.22 -11.79 -12.23
CA TYR A 172 2.61 -12.20 -12.36
C TYR A 172 2.74 -13.70 -12.08
N GLY A 173 3.52 -14.38 -12.92
CA GLY A 173 3.46 -15.84 -12.99
C GLY A 173 2.06 -16.31 -13.39
N LEU A 174 1.64 -17.48 -12.88
CA LEU A 174 0.39 -18.11 -13.30
C LEU A 174 -0.84 -17.72 -12.47
N ILE A 175 -0.66 -17.29 -11.20
CA ILE A 175 -1.78 -17.15 -10.25
C ILE A 175 -1.75 -15.89 -9.38
N PHE A 176 -0.64 -15.15 -9.32
CA PHE A 176 -0.51 -14.03 -8.39
C PHE A 176 -0.95 -12.73 -9.03
N LYS A 177 -1.83 -11.98 -8.35
CA LYS A 177 -2.36 -10.70 -8.85
C LYS A 177 -1.45 -9.53 -8.47
N TYR A 178 -1.12 -8.66 -9.42
CA TYR A 178 -0.36 -7.43 -9.14
C TYR A 178 -1.06 -6.54 -8.12
N ARG A 179 -2.39 -6.41 -8.22
CA ARG A 179 -3.25 -5.72 -7.24
C ARG A 179 -3.00 -6.14 -5.78
N ASN A 180 -2.62 -7.38 -5.51
CA ASN A 180 -2.35 -7.83 -4.14
C ASN A 180 -1.07 -7.21 -3.54
N LEU A 181 -0.15 -6.71 -4.37
CA LEU A 181 1.09 -6.05 -3.93
C LEU A 181 0.85 -4.58 -3.53
N ALA A 182 -0.23 -3.96 -4.02
CA ALA A 182 -0.54 -2.56 -3.76
C ALA A 182 -0.65 -2.24 -2.27
N ALA A 183 -1.23 -3.16 -1.48
CA ALA A 183 -1.42 -2.95 -0.04
C ALA A 183 -0.09 -2.72 0.69
N GLU A 184 0.98 -3.42 0.32
CA GLU A 184 2.30 -3.22 0.95
C GLU A 184 2.83 -1.79 0.73
N VAL A 185 2.74 -1.30 -0.51
CA VAL A 185 3.25 0.03 -0.88
C VAL A 185 2.41 1.13 -0.23
N LEU A 186 1.09 1.01 -0.28
CA LEU A 186 0.17 1.99 0.26
C LEU A 186 0.19 2.04 1.80
N GLU A 187 0.37 0.91 2.49
CA GLU A 187 0.60 0.90 3.95
C GLU A 187 1.90 1.63 4.31
N TYR A 188 2.98 1.37 3.56
CA TYR A 188 4.23 2.09 3.77
C TYR A 188 4.07 3.60 3.58
N LEU A 189 3.31 4.02 2.56
CA LEU A 189 2.98 5.43 2.33
C LEU A 189 2.26 6.06 3.53
N VAL A 190 1.18 5.46 4.03
CA VAL A 190 0.43 6.02 5.18
C VAL A 190 1.30 6.10 6.43
N MET A 191 2.06 5.04 6.72
CA MET A 191 2.90 4.97 7.92
C MET A 191 4.06 5.96 7.91
N ASN A 192 4.68 6.15 6.74
CA ASN A 192 5.92 6.92 6.65
C ASN A 192 5.70 8.32 6.07
N TYR A 193 4.58 8.63 5.45
CA TYR A 193 4.27 9.91 4.81
C TYR A 193 2.87 10.41 5.20
N PRO A 194 2.60 10.65 6.50
CA PRO A 194 1.26 10.98 6.99
C PRO A 194 0.69 12.30 6.42
N SER A 195 1.55 13.20 5.93
CA SER A 195 1.15 14.45 5.30
C SER A 195 0.95 14.35 3.78
N HIS A 196 0.95 13.14 3.21
CA HIS A 196 0.76 12.96 1.77
C HIS A 196 -0.62 13.49 1.33
N PRO A 197 -0.71 14.34 0.29
CA PRO A 197 -1.98 14.96 -0.12
C PRO A 197 -3.09 13.97 -0.50
N GLY A 198 -2.72 12.77 -0.97
CA GLY A 198 -3.67 11.72 -1.34
C GLY A 198 -3.98 10.71 -0.23
N GLY A 199 -3.70 11.04 1.04
CA GLY A 199 -3.86 10.09 2.16
C GLY A 199 -5.28 9.54 2.34
N ASP A 200 -6.31 10.34 2.05
CA ASP A 200 -7.71 9.91 2.08
C ASP A 200 -8.01 8.85 1.02
N LEU A 201 -7.55 9.06 -0.22
CA LEU A 201 -7.63 8.09 -1.31
C LEU A 201 -6.82 6.83 -0.99
N THR A 202 -5.63 6.97 -0.40
CA THR A 202 -4.81 5.83 0.01
C THR A 202 -5.53 4.93 1.02
N LEU A 203 -6.10 5.52 2.09
CA LEU A 203 -6.84 4.77 3.10
C LEU A 203 -8.11 4.12 2.54
N TRP A 204 -8.83 4.82 1.66
CA TRP A 204 -9.97 4.27 0.94
C TRP A 204 -9.60 3.04 0.09
N THR A 205 -8.51 3.15 -0.68
CA THR A 205 -8.01 2.06 -1.52
C THR A 205 -7.55 0.87 -0.66
N LEU A 206 -6.84 1.12 0.45
CA LEU A 206 -6.47 0.06 1.39
C LEU A 206 -7.69 -0.66 1.97
N GLY A 207 -8.72 0.08 2.42
CA GLY A 207 -9.97 -0.51 2.90
C GLY A 207 -10.62 -1.42 1.87
N THR A 208 -10.66 -0.97 0.61
CA THR A 208 -11.19 -1.76 -0.52
C THR A 208 -10.36 -3.04 -0.77
N LEU A 209 -9.03 -2.92 -0.82
CA LEU A 209 -8.13 -4.06 -1.04
C LEU A 209 -8.24 -5.11 0.08
N TYR A 210 -8.33 -4.67 1.33
CA TYR A 210 -8.47 -5.59 2.46
C TYR A 210 -9.84 -6.27 2.49
N GLN A 211 -10.90 -5.55 2.09
CA GLN A 211 -12.22 -6.15 1.94
C GLN A 211 -12.20 -7.26 0.87
N GLU A 212 -11.62 -7.01 -0.29
CA GLU A 212 -11.49 -8.00 -1.37
C GLU A 212 -10.72 -9.25 -0.90
N GLN A 213 -9.70 -9.05 -0.07
CA GLN A 213 -8.90 -10.13 0.55
C GLN A 213 -9.59 -10.80 1.74
N ARG A 214 -10.85 -10.45 2.06
CA ARG A 214 -11.60 -10.95 3.23
C ARG A 214 -10.94 -10.64 4.59
N LYS A 215 -10.07 -9.64 4.65
CA LYS A 215 -9.46 -9.11 5.89
C LYS A 215 -10.32 -7.96 6.40
N LEU A 216 -11.55 -8.28 6.82
CA LEU A 216 -12.61 -7.30 7.05
C LEU A 216 -12.33 -6.39 8.24
N ASP A 217 -11.71 -6.90 9.31
CA ASP A 217 -11.31 -6.08 10.47
C ASP A 217 -10.32 -4.98 10.07
N ILE A 218 -9.29 -5.36 9.30
CA ILE A 218 -8.31 -4.39 8.79
C ILE A 218 -8.99 -3.39 7.86
N ALA A 219 -9.93 -3.84 7.02
CA ALA A 219 -10.69 -2.92 6.16
C ALA A 219 -11.49 -1.89 6.97
N ILE A 220 -12.10 -2.29 8.09
CA ILE A 220 -12.78 -1.39 9.03
C ILE A 220 -11.80 -0.37 9.60
N GLU A 221 -10.64 -0.83 10.09
CA GLU A 221 -9.59 0.04 10.63
C GLU A 221 -9.19 1.13 9.62
N LYS A 222 -9.00 0.80 8.34
CA LYS A 222 -8.63 1.79 7.32
C LYS A 222 -9.72 2.82 7.06
N HIS A 223 -10.99 2.43 7.10
CA HIS A 223 -12.08 3.39 6.99
C HIS A 223 -12.21 4.26 8.25
N GLN A 224 -11.93 3.72 9.44
CA GLN A 224 -11.87 4.50 10.68
C GLN A 224 -10.72 5.51 10.66
N ASP A 225 -9.53 5.09 10.21
CA ASP A 225 -8.39 5.98 10.01
C ASP A 225 -8.72 7.11 9.03
N LEU A 226 -9.47 6.82 7.95
CA LEU A 226 -9.90 7.84 7.00
C LEU A 226 -10.77 8.89 7.69
N LEU A 227 -11.75 8.47 8.50
CA LEU A 227 -12.62 9.39 9.24
C LEU A 227 -11.85 10.18 10.30
N LEU A 228 -10.87 9.57 10.95
CA LEU A 228 -10.06 10.21 12.00
C LEU A 228 -9.14 11.28 11.42
N TRP A 229 -8.40 10.94 10.35
CA TRP A 229 -7.36 11.80 9.79
C TRP A 229 -7.86 12.74 8.69
N PHE A 230 -8.94 12.37 8.00
CA PHE A 230 -9.51 13.11 6.87
C PHE A 230 -11.04 13.30 6.99
N PRO A 231 -11.55 13.87 8.08
CA PRO A 231 -13.00 13.97 8.34
C PRO A 231 -13.75 14.82 7.30
N THR A 232 -13.07 15.73 6.61
CA THR A 232 -13.66 16.59 5.57
C THR A 232 -13.44 16.04 4.16
N SER A 233 -12.88 14.84 4.00
CA SER A 233 -12.70 14.22 2.68
C SER A 233 -14.08 13.97 2.05
N PRO A 234 -14.23 14.15 0.73
CA PRO A 234 -15.45 13.73 0.02
C PRO A 234 -15.71 12.21 0.13
N ARG A 235 -14.72 11.41 0.55
CA ARG A 235 -14.87 9.97 0.80
C ARG A 235 -15.36 9.64 2.20
N ALA A 236 -15.34 10.60 3.13
CA ALA A 236 -15.72 10.36 4.52
C ALA A 236 -17.15 9.80 4.65
N PRO A 237 -18.19 10.34 3.97
CA PRO A 237 -19.53 9.75 4.04
C PRO A 237 -19.56 8.28 3.59
N MET A 238 -18.85 7.94 2.52
CA MET A 238 -18.78 6.55 2.05
C MET A 238 -18.00 5.65 3.01
N ALA A 239 -16.91 6.13 3.61
CA ALA A 239 -16.14 5.37 4.60
C ALA A 239 -16.99 5.09 5.86
N GLN A 240 -17.76 6.07 6.32
CA GLN A 240 -18.68 5.94 7.45
C GLN A 240 -19.76 4.89 7.18
N ALA A 241 -20.33 4.85 5.96
CA ALA A 241 -21.26 3.80 5.57
C ALA A 241 -20.59 2.42 5.43
N ARG A 242 -19.30 2.37 5.07
CA ARG A 242 -18.59 1.12 4.81
C ARG A 242 -18.27 0.34 6.08
N ILE A 243 -18.03 1.01 7.20
CA ILE A 243 -17.74 0.38 8.49
C ILE A 243 -18.85 -0.59 8.94
N PRO A 244 -20.12 -0.17 9.10
CA PRO A 244 -21.19 -1.09 9.51
C PRO A 244 -21.45 -2.17 8.45
N HIS A 245 -21.31 -1.86 7.16
CA HIS A 245 -21.40 -2.85 6.09
C HIS A 245 -20.38 -3.99 6.26
N LEU A 246 -19.11 -3.65 6.53
CA LEU A 246 -18.06 -4.64 6.75
C LEU A 246 -18.31 -5.47 8.01
N ARG A 247 -18.86 -4.88 9.08
CA ARG A 247 -19.26 -5.64 10.28
C ARG A 247 -20.35 -6.66 9.96
N LEU A 248 -21.34 -6.31 9.15
CA LEU A 248 -22.36 -7.26 8.68
C LEU A 248 -21.76 -8.36 7.79
N MET A 249 -20.65 -8.10 7.10
CA MET A 249 -19.94 -9.14 6.34
C MET A 249 -19.15 -10.11 7.22
N ILE A 250 -18.54 -9.64 8.31
CA ILE A 250 -17.82 -10.49 9.29
C ILE A 250 -18.78 -11.49 9.92
N HIS A 251 -19.93 -10.98 10.31
CA HIS A 251 -20.96 -11.73 10.99
C HIS A 251 -21.92 -12.31 9.95
N SER A 252 -21.64 -13.49 9.38
CA SER A 252 -22.54 -14.19 8.42
C SER A 252 -23.42 -15.35 8.96
N ASP A 253 -23.30 -15.79 10.23
CA ASP A 253 -24.16 -16.81 10.89
C ASP A 253 -25.10 -16.30 12.03
N PRO A 254 -26.43 -16.58 12.03
CA PRO A 254 -27.45 -16.12 13.01
C PRO A 254 -27.15 -16.15 14.52
N GLU A 255 -26.15 -16.89 15.00
CA GLU A 255 -25.70 -16.90 16.42
C GLU A 255 -24.91 -15.63 16.84
N TYR A 256 -25.11 -14.52 16.11
CA TYR A 256 -24.35 -13.29 16.16
C TYR A 256 -24.13 -12.65 17.52
N ASP A 257 -22.99 -11.93 17.62
CA ASP A 257 -22.80 -10.87 18.60
C ASP A 257 -23.83 -9.76 18.36
N ARG A 258 -24.92 -9.82 19.13
CA ARG A 258 -25.99 -8.84 19.07
C ARG A 258 -25.47 -7.41 19.28
N ALA A 259 -24.44 -7.22 20.11
CA ALA A 259 -23.91 -5.87 20.36
C ALA A 259 -23.40 -5.24 19.06
N THR A 260 -22.67 -6.02 18.25
CA THR A 260 -22.18 -5.57 16.95
C THR A 260 -23.31 -5.27 15.97
N LEU A 261 -24.38 -6.07 15.95
CA LEU A 261 -25.56 -5.80 15.10
C LEU A 261 -26.29 -4.52 15.50
N ILE A 262 -26.49 -4.28 16.80
CA ILE A 262 -27.08 -3.03 17.32
C ILE A 262 -26.22 -1.84 16.92
N GLN A 263 -24.90 -1.97 17.05
CA GLN A 263 -23.96 -0.92 16.68
C GLN A 263 -24.06 -0.60 15.19
N ALA A 264 -24.03 -1.62 14.33
CA ALA A 264 -24.18 -1.45 12.89
C ALA A 264 -25.52 -0.79 12.53
N GLN A 265 -26.62 -1.26 13.11
CA GLN A 265 -27.95 -0.67 12.90
C GLN A 265 -27.98 0.82 13.30
N GLY A 266 -27.43 1.17 14.46
CA GLY A 266 -27.36 2.55 14.94
C GLY A 266 -26.52 3.46 14.03
N GLU A 267 -25.34 3.00 13.62
CA GLU A 267 -24.48 3.74 12.68
C GLU A 267 -25.16 3.96 11.32
N LEU A 268 -25.86 2.95 10.79
CA LEU A 268 -26.60 3.06 9.53
C LEU A 268 -27.77 4.04 9.62
N ARG A 269 -28.53 4.05 10.74
CA ARG A 269 -29.60 5.04 10.96
C ARG A 269 -29.03 6.46 11.03
N ASN A 270 -27.99 6.67 11.84
CA ASN A 270 -27.33 7.98 11.95
C ASN A 270 -26.83 8.47 10.60
N TRP A 271 -26.24 7.58 9.79
CA TRP A 271 -25.81 7.92 8.44
C TRP A 271 -26.97 8.34 7.55
N LEU A 272 -28.12 7.65 7.60
CA LEU A 272 -29.29 8.00 6.80
C LEU A 272 -29.92 9.34 7.21
N ASP A 273 -29.86 9.67 8.50
CA ASP A 273 -30.31 10.97 9.02
C ASP A 273 -29.39 12.11 8.56
N GLU A 274 -28.07 11.87 8.54
CA GLU A 274 -27.06 12.86 8.15
C GLU A 274 -26.96 13.04 6.62
N TYR A 275 -27.03 11.94 5.86
CA TYR A 275 -26.75 11.89 4.41
C TYR A 275 -27.98 11.49 3.58
N GLY A 276 -29.16 11.98 3.95
CA GLY A 276 -30.45 11.60 3.35
C GLY A 276 -30.64 11.87 1.85
N ASN A 277 -29.68 12.52 1.18
CA ASN A 277 -29.67 12.76 -0.28
C ASN A 277 -28.41 12.22 -0.98
N HIS A 278 -27.58 11.44 -0.29
CA HIS A 278 -26.33 10.92 -0.86
C HIS A 278 -26.59 9.76 -1.83
N GLU A 279 -25.75 9.60 -2.85
CA GLU A 279 -25.90 8.58 -3.90
C GLU A 279 -25.95 7.14 -3.36
N SER A 280 -25.29 6.90 -2.23
CA SER A 280 -25.23 5.58 -1.57
C SER A 280 -26.45 5.23 -0.72
N ILE A 281 -27.48 6.09 -0.63
CA ILE A 281 -28.61 5.90 0.29
C ILE A 281 -29.32 4.56 0.13
N SER A 282 -29.45 4.06 -1.11
CA SER A 282 -30.08 2.77 -1.40
C SER A 282 -29.29 1.61 -0.80
N ALA A 283 -27.96 1.64 -0.91
CA ALA A 283 -27.09 0.62 -0.34
C ALA A 283 -27.16 0.62 1.19
N VAL A 284 -27.11 1.80 1.82
CA VAL A 284 -27.18 1.94 3.28
C VAL A 284 -28.54 1.50 3.82
N ARG A 285 -29.64 1.80 3.13
CA ARG A 285 -30.98 1.29 3.50
C ARG A 285 -31.04 -0.24 3.43
N LYS A 286 -30.42 -0.84 2.42
CA LYS A 286 -30.35 -2.30 2.29
C LYS A 286 -29.60 -2.92 3.47
N ASP A 287 -28.44 -2.36 3.83
CA ASP A 287 -27.67 -2.83 4.98
C ASP A 287 -28.43 -2.63 6.30
N LEU A 288 -29.19 -1.54 6.44
CA LEU A 288 -30.03 -1.32 7.62
C LEU A 288 -31.13 -2.37 7.75
N VAL A 289 -31.80 -2.69 6.64
CA VAL A 289 -32.82 -3.76 6.59
C VAL A 289 -32.18 -5.10 6.96
N ASP A 290 -31.01 -5.43 6.40
CA ASP A 290 -30.29 -6.66 6.70
C ASP A 290 -29.89 -6.77 8.18
N ALA A 291 -29.27 -5.73 8.74
CA ALA A 291 -28.93 -5.67 10.17
C ALA A 291 -30.16 -5.88 11.06
N THR A 292 -31.28 -5.25 10.70
CA THR A 292 -32.54 -5.31 11.45
C THR A 292 -33.17 -6.71 11.41
N ARG A 293 -33.15 -7.37 10.25
CA ARG A 293 -33.64 -8.76 10.11
C ARG A 293 -32.77 -9.76 10.87
N ARG A 294 -31.46 -9.54 10.92
CA ARG A 294 -30.53 -10.38 11.69
C ARG A 294 -30.73 -10.22 13.20
N LEU A 295 -31.02 -9.01 13.66
CA LEU A 295 -31.42 -8.78 15.05
C LEU A 295 -32.71 -9.54 15.40
N ALA A 296 -33.73 -9.45 14.54
CA ALA A 296 -34.98 -10.17 14.75
C ALA A 296 -34.76 -11.69 14.80
N ALA A 297 -33.94 -12.24 13.89
CA ALA A 297 -33.56 -13.65 13.89
C ALA A 297 -32.84 -14.06 15.17
N ASN A 298 -31.90 -13.24 15.65
CA ASN A 298 -31.18 -13.48 16.91
C ASN A 298 -32.15 -13.55 18.10
N ASP A 299 -33.12 -12.63 18.17
CA ASP A 299 -34.13 -12.65 19.23
C ASP A 299 -35.13 -13.81 19.10
N LEU A 300 -35.45 -14.29 17.89
CA LEU A 300 -36.23 -15.52 17.71
C LEU A 300 -35.48 -16.75 18.22
N VAL A 301 -34.18 -16.86 17.95
CA VAL A 301 -33.33 -17.95 18.48
C VAL A 301 -33.33 -17.92 20.02
N LEU A 302 -33.15 -16.76 20.64
CA LEU A 302 -33.20 -16.62 22.09
C LEU A 302 -34.58 -16.94 22.66
N ALA A 303 -35.66 -16.47 22.02
CA ALA A 303 -37.01 -16.79 22.43
C ALA A 303 -37.26 -18.31 22.41
N ASN A 304 -36.85 -18.99 21.34
CA ASN A 304 -36.95 -20.45 21.23
C ASN A 304 -36.09 -21.17 22.28
N PHE A 305 -34.88 -20.69 22.55
CA PHE A 305 -34.04 -21.22 23.63
C PHE A 305 -34.74 -21.13 24.99
N TYR A 306 -35.27 -19.96 25.36
CA TYR A 306 -36.02 -19.80 26.61
C TYR A 306 -37.32 -20.61 26.66
N ALA A 307 -37.92 -20.90 25.51
CA ALA A 307 -39.06 -21.81 25.43
C ALA A 307 -38.68 -23.23 25.87
N THR A 308 -37.47 -23.70 25.55
CA THR A 308 -36.96 -25.00 26.03
C THR A 308 -36.70 -25.05 27.53
N LEU A 309 -36.41 -23.89 28.14
CA LEU A 309 -36.23 -23.74 29.58
C LEU A 309 -37.54 -23.48 30.33
N GLU A 310 -38.66 -23.54 29.61
CA GLU A 310 -40.00 -23.23 30.12
C GLU A 310 -40.14 -21.81 30.72
N SER A 311 -39.28 -20.88 30.32
CA SER A 311 -39.28 -19.51 30.83
C SER A 311 -40.21 -18.59 30.03
N ALA A 312 -41.45 -18.43 30.50
CA ALA A 312 -42.44 -17.56 29.86
C ALA A 312 -41.98 -16.09 29.79
N GLU A 313 -41.25 -15.61 30.81
CA GLU A 313 -40.69 -14.26 30.81
C GLU A 313 -39.64 -14.08 29.71
N GLY A 314 -38.71 -15.03 29.59
CA GLY A 314 -37.64 -15.01 28.58
C GLY A 314 -38.21 -15.05 27.16
N VAL A 315 -39.16 -15.97 26.90
CA VAL A 315 -39.85 -16.05 25.60
C VAL A 315 -40.51 -14.73 25.27
N ARG A 316 -41.28 -14.17 26.21
CA ARG A 316 -42.03 -12.92 25.99
C ARG A 316 -41.11 -11.73 25.73
N LEU A 317 -39.99 -11.63 26.45
CA LEU A 317 -39.01 -10.56 26.28
C LEU A 317 -38.41 -10.60 24.87
N HIS A 318 -37.88 -11.75 24.48
CA HIS A 318 -37.17 -11.91 23.22
C HIS A 318 -38.12 -11.88 22.01
N ALA A 319 -39.26 -12.58 22.06
CA ALA A 319 -40.23 -12.56 20.97
C ALA A 319 -40.84 -11.16 20.74
N ARG A 320 -41.00 -10.31 21.77
CA ARG A 320 -41.42 -8.91 21.58
C ARG A 320 -40.39 -8.07 20.85
N ARG A 321 -39.11 -8.26 21.17
CA ARG A 321 -38.02 -7.55 20.49
C ARG A 321 -37.90 -8.02 19.04
N ALA A 322 -37.92 -9.33 18.82
CA ALA A 322 -37.97 -9.92 17.47
C ALA A 322 -39.12 -9.35 16.65
N LEU A 323 -40.33 -9.26 17.22
CA LEU A 323 -41.49 -8.69 16.54
C LEU A 323 -41.28 -7.22 16.14
N ALA A 324 -40.71 -6.41 17.05
CA ALA A 324 -40.44 -5.00 16.76
C ALA A 324 -39.41 -4.84 15.63
N GLU A 325 -38.30 -5.57 15.71
CA GLU A 325 -37.24 -5.58 14.72
C GLU A 325 -37.74 -6.13 13.37
N ALA A 326 -38.49 -7.23 13.36
CA ALA A 326 -39.05 -7.83 12.13
C ALA A 326 -40.03 -6.88 11.40
N ARG A 327 -40.84 -6.13 12.14
CA ARG A 327 -41.73 -5.11 11.56
C ARG A 327 -40.94 -3.98 10.93
N GLU A 328 -39.89 -3.50 11.60
CA GLU A 328 -39.03 -2.45 11.06
C GLU A 328 -38.23 -2.93 9.84
N GLY A 329 -37.70 -4.15 9.88
CA GLY A 329 -36.99 -4.79 8.78
C GLY A 329 -37.89 -5.26 7.64
N GLY A 330 -39.22 -5.14 7.79
CA GLY A 330 -40.19 -5.54 6.78
C GLY A 330 -40.10 -7.02 6.40
N ASP A 331 -39.97 -7.92 7.38
CA ASP A 331 -39.92 -9.37 7.18
C ASP A 331 -41.21 -10.03 7.71
N PRO A 332 -42.17 -10.38 6.84
CA PRO A 332 -43.48 -10.89 7.27
C PRO A 332 -43.40 -12.27 7.92
N ASP A 333 -42.40 -13.09 7.57
CA ASP A 333 -42.24 -14.44 8.10
C ASP A 333 -41.74 -14.36 9.55
N GLN A 334 -40.73 -13.52 9.81
CA GLN A 334 -40.24 -13.26 11.17
C GLN A 334 -41.32 -12.61 12.05
N VAL A 335 -42.13 -11.69 11.49
CA VAL A 335 -43.27 -11.10 12.20
C VAL A 335 -44.26 -12.18 12.63
N LYS A 336 -44.62 -13.08 11.70
CA LYS A 336 -45.56 -14.17 11.98
C LYS A 336 -45.03 -15.10 13.07
N GLU A 337 -43.76 -15.53 12.98
CA GLU A 337 -43.13 -16.41 13.95
C GLU A 337 -43.13 -15.80 15.36
N ALA A 338 -42.69 -14.54 15.48
CA ALA A 338 -42.68 -13.83 16.76
C ALA A 338 -44.09 -13.68 17.35
N ASP A 339 -45.10 -13.35 16.52
CA ASP A 339 -46.50 -13.25 16.94
C ASP A 339 -47.10 -14.61 17.33
N GLU A 340 -46.68 -15.71 16.72
CA GLU A 340 -47.11 -17.07 17.09
C GLU A 340 -46.54 -17.49 18.44
N LEU A 341 -45.24 -17.29 18.67
CA LEU A 341 -44.59 -17.55 19.96
C LEU A 341 -45.26 -16.76 21.09
N LEU A 342 -45.53 -15.48 20.89
CA LEU A 342 -46.19 -14.65 21.91
C LEU A 342 -47.60 -15.14 22.23
N ARG A 343 -48.38 -15.56 21.22
CA ARG A 343 -49.74 -16.07 21.41
C ARG A 343 -49.75 -17.43 22.10
N GLU A 344 -48.85 -18.33 21.73
CA GLU A 344 -48.71 -19.64 22.35
C GLU A 344 -48.41 -19.51 23.85
N TRP A 345 -47.39 -18.71 24.19
CA TRP A 345 -46.93 -18.57 25.56
C TRP A 345 -47.87 -17.76 26.45
N ALA A 346 -48.66 -16.83 25.87
CA ALA A 346 -49.75 -16.18 26.59
C ALA A 346 -50.84 -17.18 27.01
N LYS A 347 -51.19 -18.15 26.14
CA LYS A 347 -52.16 -19.21 26.47
C LYS A 347 -51.63 -20.15 27.54
N ARG A 348 -50.36 -20.56 27.45
CA ARG A 348 -49.72 -21.44 28.44
C ARG A 348 -49.73 -20.80 29.83
N ALA A 349 -49.32 -19.54 29.94
CA ALA A 349 -49.35 -18.81 31.21
C ALA A 349 -50.76 -18.70 31.80
N GLY A 350 -51.78 -18.45 30.96
CA GLY A 350 -53.17 -18.39 31.41
C GLY A 350 -53.78 -19.74 31.84
N ASN A 351 -53.20 -20.87 31.41
CA ASN A 351 -53.64 -22.21 31.83
C ASN A 351 -53.00 -22.67 33.16
N VAL A 352 -51.81 -22.16 33.52
CA VAL A 352 -51.13 -22.52 34.78
C VAL A 352 -51.83 -21.89 35.99
N ASP A 353 -52.38 -20.67 35.85
CA ASP A 353 -53.18 -20.00 36.89
C ASP A 353 -54.57 -20.67 37.12
N GLY A 354 -54.94 -21.65 36.32
CA GLY A 354 -56.24 -22.35 36.37
C GLY A 354 -56.21 -23.75 36.97
N THR A 355 -55.06 -24.25 37.44
CA THR A 355 -54.90 -25.65 37.91
C THR A 355 -54.59 -25.84 39.40
N ASP A 356 -54.54 -24.78 40.20
CA ASP A 356 -54.50 -24.88 41.67
C ASP A 356 -55.78 -24.30 42.29
N SER A 357 -56.88 -25.05 42.23
CA SER A 357 -58.13 -24.78 42.97
C SER A 357 -58.73 -26.06 43.51
#